data_AF-A0A3D5TJS3-F1
#
_entry.id   AF-A0A3D5TJS3-F1
#
_cell.length_a   1.000
_cell.length_b   1.000
_cell.length_c   1.000
_cell.angle_alpha   90.00
_cell.angle_beta   90.00
_cell.angle_gamma   90.00
#
_symmetry.space_group_name_H-M   'P 1'
#
loop_
_entity.id
_entity.type
_entity.pdbx_description
1 polymer ?
#
loop_
_entity_poly.entity_id
_entity_poly.type
_entity_poly.pdbx_seq_one_letter_code
_entity_poly.pdbx_strand_id
1 'polypeptide(L)'
;MFKNKKKSVVRKTRRRRRKSDLIIVFCTLFLVIAGLVMLASASSNLGKIRFDDTYHYLKHQLMFGVSFGLIGFFLASKIYYRFYEKIAVILILVGLGLLLLVYTPFGLQ
;
A
#
# COMPACT_ATOMS: atom_id res chain seq x y z
N MET A 1 -22.63 -52.43 19.33
CA MET A 1 -22.84 -50.99 19.61
C MET A 1 -21.52 -50.37 20.12
N PHE A 2 -20.56 -50.07 19.23
CA PHE A 2 -19.25 -49.48 19.61
C PHE A 2 -19.18 -48.03 19.12
N LYS A 3 -19.38 -47.11 20.07
CA LYS A 3 -19.42 -45.67 19.84
C LYS A 3 -17.98 -45.12 19.82
N ASN A 4 -17.53 -44.74 18.62
CA ASN A 4 -16.96 -43.43 18.31
C ASN A 4 -15.84 -42.87 19.25
N LYS A 5 -14.58 -43.19 18.93
CA LYS A 5 -13.37 -42.48 19.43
C LYS A 5 -12.55 -41.84 18.29
N LYS A 6 -13.16 -41.03 17.41
CA LYS A 6 -12.43 -40.23 16.40
C LYS A 6 -12.83 -38.75 16.40
N LYS A 7 -12.76 -38.07 17.55
CA LYS A 7 -13.07 -36.63 17.64
C LYS A 7 -12.12 -35.83 18.56
N SER A 8 -10.81 -36.07 18.49
CA SER A 8 -9.85 -35.31 19.33
C SER A 8 -8.57 -34.86 18.62
N VAL A 9 -8.59 -34.70 17.29
CA VAL A 9 -7.46 -34.12 16.54
C VAL A 9 -7.92 -32.90 15.73
N VAL A 10 -8.58 -31.94 16.37
CA VAL A 10 -8.71 -30.60 15.80
C VAL A 10 -7.83 -29.68 16.63
N ARG A 11 -6.57 -29.55 16.18
CA ARG A 11 -5.60 -28.61 16.75
C ARG A 11 -6.20 -27.22 16.72
N LYS A 12 -6.47 -26.69 17.91
CA LYS A 12 -6.89 -25.32 18.15
C LYS A 12 -5.78 -24.39 17.65
N THR A 13 -5.89 -23.89 16.43
CA THR A 13 -5.01 -22.84 15.88
C THR A 13 -5.19 -21.61 16.77
N ARG A 14 -4.24 -21.41 17.70
CA ARG A 14 -4.21 -20.24 18.57
C ARG A 14 -4.20 -19.01 17.67
N ARG A 15 -5.24 -18.18 17.80
CA ARG A 15 -5.33 -16.84 17.22
C ARG A 15 -4.11 -16.01 17.66
N ARG A 16 -3.04 -16.01 16.87
CA ARG A 16 -1.92 -15.05 16.94
C ARG A 16 -2.15 -13.85 16.01
N ARG A 17 -3.41 -13.54 15.67
CA ARG A 17 -3.73 -12.53 14.65
C ARG A 17 -3.11 -11.15 14.96
N ARG A 18 -3.32 -10.59 16.16
CA ARG A 18 -2.80 -9.25 16.50
C ARG A 18 -1.28 -9.06 16.48
N LYS A 19 -0.48 -10.10 16.75
CA LYS A 19 1.00 -9.94 16.81
C LYS A 19 1.61 -9.87 15.41
N SER A 20 1.08 -10.63 14.45
CA SER A 20 1.57 -10.61 13.07
C SER A 20 1.17 -9.33 12.34
N ASP A 21 0.00 -8.77 12.61
CA ASP A 21 -0.44 -7.50 12.01
C ASP A 21 0.51 -6.33 12.34
N LEU A 22 1.02 -6.28 13.59
CA LEU A 22 1.96 -5.24 14.03
C LEU A 22 3.33 -5.31 13.31
N ILE A 23 3.81 -6.53 13.00
CA ILE A 23 5.08 -6.72 12.30
C ILE A 23 5.00 -6.16 10.87
N ILE A 24 3.86 -6.36 10.19
CA ILE A 24 3.65 -5.84 8.84
C ILE A 24 3.59 -4.31 8.85
N VAL A 25 2.86 -3.71 9.79
CA VAL A 25 2.79 -2.25 9.94
C VAL A 25 4.17 -1.66 10.22
N PHE A 26 4.95 -2.27 11.12
CA PHE A 26 6.30 -1.81 11.43
C PHE A 26 7.24 -1.91 10.21
N CYS A 27 7.18 -3.02 9.47
CA CYS A 27 7.98 -3.22 8.26
C CYS A 27 7.63 -2.18 7.18
N THR A 28 6.34 -1.90 6.96
CA THR A 28 5.87 -0.86 6.05
C THR A 28 6.38 0.52 6.46
N LEU A 29 6.28 0.88 7.74
CA LEU A 29 6.77 2.18 8.23
C LEU A 29 8.28 2.33 8.02
N PHE A 30 9.04 1.26 8.30
CA PHE A 30 10.48 1.23 8.05
C PHE A 30 10.80 1.41 6.55
N LEU A 31 10.09 0.73 5.66
CA LEU A 31 10.25 0.88 4.21
C LEU A 31 9.95 2.31 3.74
N VAL A 32 8.89 2.94 4.26
CA VAL A 32 8.52 4.32 3.92
C VAL A 32 9.63 5.29 4.35
N ILE A 33 10.15 5.15 5.57
CA ILE A 33 11.26 5.99 6.07
C ILE A 33 12.52 5.76 5.23
N ALA A 34 12.89 4.51 4.96
CA ALA A 34 14.05 4.19 4.13
C ALA A 34 13.92 4.76 2.70
N GLY A 35 12.73 4.67 2.09
CA GLY A 35 12.44 5.26 0.79
C GLY A 35 12.51 6.79 0.79
N LEU A 36 12.02 7.44 1.86
CA LEU A 36 12.15 8.89 2.04
C LEU A 36 13.61 9.33 2.17
N VAL A 37 14.45 8.56 2.88
CA VAL A 37 15.89 8.83 3.00
C VAL A 37 16.60 8.65 1.66
N MET A 38 16.26 7.61 0.90
CA MET A 38 16.82 7.39 -0.44
C MET A 38 16.43 8.51 -1.41
N LEU A 39 15.16 8.94 -1.37
CA LEU A 39 14.69 10.09 -2.14
C LEU A 39 15.40 11.38 -1.72
N ALA A 40 15.57 11.61 -0.41
CA ALA A 40 16.31 12.75 0.09
C ALA A 40 17.73 12.79 -0.49
N SER A 41 18.42 11.64 -0.50
CA SER A 41 19.78 11.54 -1.02
C SER A 41 19.83 11.75 -2.53
N ALA A 42 18.98 11.08 -3.32
CA ALA A 42 18.95 11.21 -4.78
C ALA A 42 18.47 12.60 -5.24
N SER A 43 17.47 13.17 -4.58
CA SER A 43 16.88 14.47 -4.93
C SER A 43 17.69 15.65 -4.41
N SER A 44 18.55 15.49 -3.40
CA SER A 44 19.40 16.57 -2.88
C SER A 44 20.38 17.10 -3.91
N ASN A 45 20.83 16.26 -4.85
CA ASN A 45 21.75 16.67 -5.91
C ASN A 45 21.02 17.43 -7.04
N LEU A 46 19.74 17.14 -7.27
CA LEU A 46 18.91 17.80 -8.30
C LEU A 46 18.27 19.11 -7.80
N GLY A 47 17.87 19.17 -6.52
CA GLY A 47 17.25 20.35 -5.92
C GLY A 47 18.17 21.56 -5.82
N LYS A 48 19.47 21.32 -5.60
CA LYS A 48 20.50 22.38 -5.53
C LYS A 48 20.77 23.09 -6.85
N ILE A 49 20.50 22.44 -7.99
CA ILE A 49 20.87 22.95 -9.33
C ILE A 49 19.71 23.66 -10.02
N ARG A 50 18.46 23.42 -9.59
CA ARG A 50 17.26 23.91 -10.31
C ARG A 50 16.28 24.76 -9.50
N PHE A 51 16.27 24.71 -8.16
CA PHE A 51 15.17 25.29 -7.39
C PHE A 51 15.56 26.09 -6.15
N ASP A 52 16.85 26.29 -5.85
CA ASP A 52 17.34 27.02 -4.67
C ASP A 52 16.84 26.51 -3.30
N ASP A 53 15.98 25.47 -3.28
CA ASP A 53 15.35 24.91 -2.10
C ASP A 53 15.48 23.37 -2.12
N THR A 54 16.39 22.87 -1.29
CA THR A 54 16.83 21.45 -1.25
C THR A 54 15.72 20.48 -0.84
N TYR A 55 14.59 20.99 -0.32
CA TYR A 55 13.54 20.20 0.29
C TYR A 55 12.23 20.15 -0.48
N HIS A 56 12.13 20.73 -1.69
CA HIS A 56 10.86 20.82 -2.40
C HIS A 56 10.26 19.44 -2.75
N TYR A 57 11.05 18.53 -3.31
CA TYR A 57 10.60 17.17 -3.65
C TYR A 57 10.32 16.31 -2.42
N LEU A 58 11.06 16.50 -1.34
CA LEU A 58 10.80 15.86 -0.05
C LEU A 58 9.48 16.33 0.56
N LYS A 59 9.22 17.64 0.57
CA LYS A 59 7.96 18.22 1.02
C LYS A 59 6.80 17.73 0.16
N HIS A 60 6.98 17.66 -1.16
CA HIS A 60 5.94 17.17 -2.07
C HIS A 60 5.65 15.67 -1.83
N GLN A 61 6.67 14.83 -1.68
CA GLN A 61 6.46 13.40 -1.41
C GLN A 61 5.88 13.13 -0.02
N LEU A 62 6.22 13.93 0.99
CA LEU A 62 5.58 13.89 2.30
C LEU A 62 4.11 14.36 2.25
N MET A 63 3.84 15.47 1.55
CA MET A 63 2.52 16.09 1.50
C MET A 63 1.55 15.43 0.53
N PHE A 64 2.01 14.78 -0.55
CA PHE A 64 1.16 14.09 -1.53
C PHE A 64 1.29 12.58 -1.45
N GLY A 65 2.48 12.04 -1.21
CA GLY A 65 2.70 10.60 -1.15
C GLY A 65 2.35 10.01 0.21
N VAL A 66 2.99 10.49 1.27
CA VAL A 66 2.83 9.92 2.63
C VAL A 66 1.46 10.23 3.21
N SER A 67 0.98 11.47 3.10
CA SER A 67 -0.34 11.86 3.61
C SER A 67 -1.48 11.06 2.94
N PHE A 68 -1.47 10.98 1.61
CA PHE A 68 -2.48 10.28 0.82
C PHE A 68 -2.37 8.77 1.01
N GLY A 69 -1.14 8.25 1.13
CA GLY A 69 -0.88 6.86 1.49
C GLY A 69 -1.40 6.49 2.88
N LEU A 70 -1.24 7.38 3.87
CA LEU A 70 -1.74 7.16 5.23
C LEU A 70 -3.28 7.17 5.29
N ILE A 71 -3.89 8.13 4.58
CA ILE A 71 -5.35 8.23 4.42
C ILE A 71 -5.88 6.97 3.72
N GLY A 72 -5.24 6.56 2.62
CA GLY A 72 -5.60 5.35 1.87
C GLY A 72 -5.45 4.08 2.69
N PHE A 73 -4.37 3.95 3.46
CA PHE A 73 -4.15 2.82 4.37
C PHE A 73 -5.22 2.76 5.47
N PHE A 74 -5.59 3.90 6.05
CA PHE A 74 -6.62 3.97 7.08
C PHE A 74 -8.02 3.62 6.54
N LEU A 75 -8.37 4.15 5.36
CA LEU A 75 -9.63 3.79 4.68
C LEU A 75 -9.65 2.29 4.35
N ALA A 76 -8.57 1.76 3.78
CA ALA A 76 -8.48 0.37 3.39
C ALA A 76 -8.51 -0.60 4.58
N SER A 77 -7.90 -0.22 5.71
CA SER A 77 -7.98 -1.00 6.95
C SER A 77 -9.39 -1.03 7.54
N LYS A 78 -10.26 -0.06 7.24
CA LYS A 78 -11.64 0.01 7.72
C LYS A 78 -12.63 -0.68 6.78
N ILE A 79 -12.31 -0.78 5.50
CA ILE A 79 -13.17 -1.39 4.49
C ILE A 79 -13.08 -2.91 4.56
N TYR A 80 -14.24 -3.57 4.63
CA TYR A 80 -14.33 -5.02 4.69
C TYR A 80 -13.84 -5.65 3.36
N TYR A 81 -12.98 -6.66 3.44
CA TYR A 81 -12.35 -7.35 2.29
C TYR A 81 -13.35 -7.73 1.16
N ARG A 82 -14.60 -8.08 1.49
CA ARG A 82 -15.63 -8.46 0.51
C ARG A 82 -16.08 -7.30 -0.40
N PHE A 83 -15.90 -6.07 0.05
CA PHE A 83 -16.21 -4.89 -0.76
C PHE A 83 -15.24 -4.76 -1.93
N TYR A 84 -13.95 -5.05 -1.70
CA TYR A 84 -12.93 -5.11 -2.75
C TYR A 84 -13.21 -6.21 -3.76
N GLU A 85 -13.73 -7.36 -3.32
CA GLU A 85 -14.09 -8.47 -4.21
C GLU A 85 -15.16 -8.08 -5.25
N LYS A 86 -16.17 -7.30 -4.84
CA LYS A 86 -17.22 -6.83 -5.77
C LYS A 86 -16.73 -5.73 -6.71
N ILE A 87 -15.85 -4.86 -6.23
CA ILE A 87 -15.33 -3.72 -7.01
C ILE A 87 -14.17 -4.14 -7.92
N ALA A 88 -13.52 -5.29 -7.66
CA ALA A 88 -12.40 -5.79 -8.44
C ALA A 88 -12.69 -5.85 -9.94
N VAL A 89 -13.88 -6.31 -10.35
CA VAL A 89 -14.27 -6.38 -11.77
C VAL A 89 -14.36 -4.99 -12.40
N ILE A 90 -14.96 -4.02 -11.68
CA ILE A 90 -15.03 -2.63 -12.13
C ILE A 90 -13.63 -2.02 -12.24
N LEU A 91 -12.75 -2.26 -11.25
CA LEU A 91 -11.39 -1.73 -11.21
C LEU A 91 -10.54 -2.28 -12.35
N ILE A 92 -10.69 -3.57 -12.67
CA ILE A 92 -10.02 -4.19 -13.82
C ILE A 92 -10.50 -3.55 -15.12
N LEU A 93 -11.81 -3.36 -15.28
CA LEU A 93 -12.37 -2.76 -16.50
C LEU A 93 -11.90 -1.32 -16.68
N VAL A 94 -11.90 -0.53 -15.60
CA VAL A 94 -11.38 0.85 -15.59
C VAL A 94 -9.89 0.87 -15.86
N GLY A 95 -9.11 -0.04 -15.25
CA GLY A 95 -7.67 -0.15 -15.48
C GLY A 95 -7.34 -0.50 -16.93
N LEU A 96 -8.13 -1.40 -17.54
CA LEU A 96 -8.00 -1.74 -18.96
C LEU A 96 -8.34 -0.53 -19.85
N GLY A 97 -9.39 0.22 -19.50
CA GLY A 97 -9.76 1.45 -20.18
C GLY A 97 -8.68 2.53 -20.08
N LEU A 98 -8.10 2.75 -18.91
CA LEU A 98 -6.99 3.68 -18.70
C LEU A 98 -5.73 3.26 -19.46
N LEU A 99 -5.46 1.96 -19.53
CA LEU A 99 -4.34 1.43 -20.30
C LEU A 99 -4.53 1.68 -21.81
N LEU A 100 -5.76 1.56 -22.32
CA LEU A 100 -6.05 1.94 -23.70
C LEU A 100 -6.00 3.46 -23.90
N LEU A 101 -6.42 4.24 -22.89
CA LEU A 101 -6.41 5.70 -22.92
C LEU A 101 -5.00 6.29 -23.00
N VAL A 102 -4.00 5.60 -22.42
CA VAL A 102 -2.60 6.04 -22.51
C VAL A 102 -2.05 6.00 -23.94
N TYR A 103 -2.58 5.12 -24.79
CA TYR A 103 -2.20 5.03 -26.21
C TYR A 103 -2.95 6.04 -27.10
N THR A 104 -3.94 6.75 -26.55
CA THR A 104 -4.64 7.85 -27.22
C THR A 104 -3.96 9.19 -26.90
N PRO A 105 -4.21 10.28 -27.64
CA PRO A 105 -3.33 11.47 -27.71
C PRO A 105 -3.07 12.22 -26.39
N PHE A 106 -3.69 11.82 -25.28
CA PHE A 106 -3.35 12.29 -23.93
C PHE A 106 -2.01 11.74 -23.37
N GLY A 107 -1.45 10.66 -23.95
CA GLY A 107 -0.18 10.07 -23.51
C GLY A 107 1.07 10.46 -24.31
N LEU A 108 0.94 11.25 -25.38
CA LEU A 108 2.01 11.60 -26.34
C LEU A 108 2.39 13.09 -26.33
N GLN A 109 2.29 13.77 -25.18
CA GLN A 109 2.79 15.15 -25.02
C GLN A 109 4.11 15.19 -24.26
#